data_AF-A0A842VL27-F1
#
_entry.id   AF-A0A842VL27-F1
#
_cell.length_a   1.000
_cell.length_b   1.000
_cell.length_c   1.000
_cell.angle_alpha   90.00
_cell.angle_beta   90.00
_cell.angle_gamma   90.00
#
_symmetry.space_group_name_H-M   'P 1'
#
loop_
_entity.id
_entity.type
_entity.pdbx_description
1 polymer ?
#
loop_
_entity_poly.entity_id
_entity_poly.type
_entity_poly.pdbx_seq_one_letter_code
_entity_poly.pdbx_strand_id
1 'polypeptide(L)'
;MYIPRDVEKSLKSLCSGFPVVAITGPRQSGKSTLVRNVFPDKAYVSLEDLEMRSFATEDPKGFLALYPNGAILDEVQRVPTLF
;
A
#
# COMPACT_ATOMS: atom_id res chain seq x y z
N MET A 1 4.90 -16.58 12.68
CA MET A 1 6.04 -15.83 13.24
C MET A 1 6.56 -14.89 12.16
N TYR A 2 6.66 -13.59 12.45
CA TYR A 2 7.24 -12.63 11.51
C TYR A 2 8.78 -12.75 11.52
N ILE A 3 9.40 -12.71 10.35
CA ILE A 3 10.86 -12.68 10.22
C ILE A 3 11.25 -11.23 9.87
N PRO A 4 12.03 -10.55 10.72
CA PRO A 4 12.50 -9.20 10.43
C PRO A 4 13.18 -9.10 9.06
N ARG A 5 12.90 -8.03 8.33
CA ARG A 5 13.48 -7.79 7.00
C ARG A 5 14.45 -6.63 7.07
N ASP A 6 15.60 -6.76 6.42
CA ASP A 6 16.63 -5.71 6.37
C ASP A 6 16.08 -4.37 5.81
N VAL A 7 15.14 -4.46 4.87
CA VAL A 7 14.51 -3.30 4.21
C VAL A 7 13.60 -2.47 5.14
N GLU A 8 13.25 -2.95 6.33
CA GLU A 8 12.34 -2.24 7.24
C GLU A 8 12.82 -0.83 7.60
N LYS A 9 14.14 -0.68 7.84
CA LYS A 9 14.73 0.62 8.20
C LYS A 9 14.59 1.61 7.05
N SER A 10 14.95 1.19 5.85
CA SER A 10 14.82 2.01 4.63
C SER A 10 13.37 2.35 4.35
N LEU A 11 12.45 1.38 4.50
CA LEU A 11 11.02 1.61 4.31
C LEU A 11 10.47 2.69 5.24
N LYS A 12 10.76 2.59 6.56
CA LYS A 12 10.35 3.62 7.53
C LYS A 12 10.91 5.00 7.20
N SER A 13 12.21 5.05 6.85
CA SER A 13 12.88 6.31 6.48
C SER A 13 12.30 6.94 5.20
N LEU A 14 11.92 6.13 4.21
CA LEU A 14 11.31 6.63 2.98
C LEU A 14 9.89 7.14 3.27
N CYS A 15 9.10 6.41 4.04
CA CYS A 15 7.74 6.82 4.38
C CYS A 15 7.67 8.07 5.27
N SER A 16 8.75 8.46 5.95
CA SER A 16 8.79 9.74 6.68
C SER A 16 9.15 10.94 5.79
N GLY A 17 9.75 10.71 4.62
CA GLY A 17 10.22 11.78 3.72
C GLY A 17 9.40 11.92 2.43
N PHE A 18 8.72 10.86 1.99
CA PHE A 18 8.00 10.83 0.72
C PHE A 18 6.49 10.66 0.93
N PRO A 19 5.64 11.39 0.18
CA PRO A 19 4.20 11.26 0.28
C PRO A 19 3.70 9.90 -0.22
N VAL A 20 4.44 9.27 -1.14
CA VAL A 20 4.13 7.96 -1.73
C VAL A 20 5.40 7.14 -1.78
N VAL A 21 5.32 5.87 -1.36
CA VAL A 21 6.41 4.89 -1.43
C VAL A 21 5.86 3.61 -2.04
N ALA A 22 6.46 3.16 -3.14
CA ALA A 22 6.10 1.89 -3.77
C ALA A 22 7.07 0.78 -3.34
N ILE A 23 6.53 -0.39 -2.99
CA ILE A 23 7.33 -1.59 -2.73
C ILE A 23 7.14 -2.57 -3.88
N THR A 24 8.22 -2.82 -4.60
CA THR A 24 8.25 -3.77 -5.70
C THR A 24 9.03 -5.03 -5.31
N GLY A 25 8.92 -6.08 -6.12
CA GLY A 25 9.69 -7.31 -5.93
C GLY A 25 8.91 -8.56 -6.33
N PRO A 26 9.58 -9.74 -6.35
CA PRO A 26 9.00 -10.99 -6.87
C PRO A 26 7.67 -11.36 -6.22
N ARG A 27 6.85 -12.13 -6.94
CA ARG A 27 5.62 -12.73 -6.38
C ARG A 27 6.00 -13.59 -5.15
N GLN A 28 5.13 -13.61 -4.14
CA GLN A 28 5.31 -14.42 -2.91
C GLN A 28 6.58 -14.12 -2.08
N SER A 29 7.19 -12.93 -2.22
CA SER A 29 8.33 -12.49 -1.40
C SER A 29 7.97 -11.96 0.01
N GLY A 30 6.68 -11.88 0.34
CA GLY A 30 6.18 -11.42 1.64
C GLY A 30 6.03 -9.90 1.78
N LYS A 31 5.85 -9.17 0.67
CA LYS A 31 5.68 -7.70 0.65
C LYS A 31 4.49 -7.24 1.50
N SER A 32 3.31 -7.83 1.31
CA SER A 32 2.10 -7.49 2.07
C SER A 32 2.29 -7.76 3.57
N THR A 33 3.00 -8.85 3.92
CA THR A 33 3.36 -9.14 5.31
C THR A 33 4.30 -8.09 5.89
N LEU A 34 5.31 -7.65 5.13
CA LEU A 34 6.24 -6.60 5.55
C LEU A 34 5.52 -5.28 5.85
N VAL A 35 4.69 -4.77 4.92
CA VAL A 35 4.02 -3.47 5.11
C VAL A 35 3.02 -3.49 6.26
N ARG A 36 2.26 -4.57 6.42
CA ARG A 36 1.31 -4.73 7.52
C ARG A 36 2.01 -4.86 8.88
N ASN A 37 3.22 -5.43 8.91
CA ASN A 37 4.02 -5.49 10.14
C ASN A 37 4.66 -4.15 10.49
N VAL A 38 5.17 -3.42 9.49
CA VAL A 38 5.86 -2.13 9.69
C VAL A 38 4.88 -1.01 10.01
N PHE A 39 3.67 -1.05 9.45
CA PHE A 39 2.62 -0.05 9.61
C PHE A 39 1.30 -0.71 10.05
N PRO A 40 1.23 -1.28 11.26
CA PRO A 40 0.06 -2.02 11.73
C PRO A 40 -1.19 -1.14 11.87
N ASP A 41 -1.00 0.17 12.08
CA ASP A 41 -2.09 1.13 12.29
C ASP A 41 -2.59 1.78 10.99
N LYS A 42 -1.93 1.53 9.85
CA LYS A 42 -2.39 2.06 8.56
C LYS A 42 -3.52 1.20 8.01
N ALA A 43 -4.52 1.87 7.44
CA ALA A 43 -5.54 1.19 6.65
C ALA A 43 -4.87 0.36 5.54
N TYR A 44 -5.34 -0.87 5.38
CA TYR A 44 -4.89 -1.77 4.32
C TYR A 44 -6.06 -2.04 3.37
N VAL A 45 -5.85 -1.74 2.09
CA VAL A 45 -6.86 -1.87 1.03
C VAL A 45 -6.28 -2.73 -0.07
N SER A 46 -6.95 -3.82 -0.41
CA SER A 46 -6.58 -4.63 -1.58
C SER A 46 -7.41 -4.22 -2.78
N LEU A 47 -6.76 -3.88 -3.89
CA LEU A 47 -7.43 -3.59 -5.16
C LEU A 47 -7.65 -4.86 -6.01
N GLU A 48 -7.48 -6.05 -5.41
CA GLU A 48 -8.11 -7.28 -5.89
C GLU A 48 -9.60 -7.35 -5.54
N ASP A 49 -10.02 -6.62 -4.49
CA ASP A 49 -11.43 -6.46 -4.16
C ASP A 49 -12.11 -5.65 -5.28
N LEU A 50 -13.14 -6.23 -5.87
CA LEU A 50 -13.78 -5.66 -7.06
C LEU A 50 -14.52 -4.35 -6.75
N GLU A 51 -15.11 -4.21 -5.57
CA GLU A 51 -15.82 -2.99 -5.17
C GLU A 51 -14.82 -1.85 -4.94
N MET A 52 -13.76 -2.12 -4.18
CA MET A 52 -12.69 -1.13 -3.95
C MET A 52 -12.01 -0.73 -5.25
N ARG A 53 -11.79 -1.70 -6.16
CA ARG A 53 -11.22 -1.44 -7.48
C ARG A 53 -12.14 -0.58 -8.34
N SER A 54 -13.45 -0.88 -8.40
CA SER A 54 -14.41 -0.08 -9.17
C SER A 54 -14.42 1.35 -8.65
N PHE A 55 -14.55 1.52 -7.33
CA PHE A 55 -14.59 2.84 -6.71
C PHE A 55 -13.31 3.64 -6.96
N ALA A 56 -12.13 3.03 -6.76
CA ALA A 56 -10.85 3.68 -7.03
C ALA A 56 -10.64 4.04 -8.52
N THR A 57 -11.27 3.29 -9.43
CA THR A 57 -11.19 3.54 -10.87
C THR A 57 -12.13 4.69 -11.28
N GLU A 58 -13.35 4.70 -10.77
CA GLU A 58 -14.40 5.66 -11.11
C GLU A 58 -14.18 7.03 -10.46
N ASP A 59 -13.76 7.06 -9.19
CA ASP A 59 -13.43 8.29 -8.46
C ASP A 59 -12.10 8.15 -7.68
N PRO A 60 -10.95 8.28 -8.37
CA PRO A 60 -9.64 8.17 -7.74
C PRO A 60 -9.42 9.21 -6.62
N LYS A 61 -9.98 10.42 -6.78
CA LYS A 61 -9.83 11.51 -5.79
C LYS A 61 -10.66 11.24 -4.55
N GLY A 62 -11.92 10.85 -4.70
CA GLY A 62 -12.79 10.46 -3.60
C GLY A 62 -12.26 9.23 -2.87
N PHE A 63 -11.72 8.25 -3.60
CA PHE A 63 -11.07 7.09 -3.02
C PHE A 63 -9.89 7.48 -2.12
N LEU A 64 -8.97 8.31 -2.61
CA LEU A 64 -7.82 8.78 -1.80
C LEU A 64 -8.27 9.66 -0.62
N ALA A 65 -9.36 10.42 -0.76
CA ALA A 65 -9.91 11.26 0.30
C ALA A 65 -10.42 10.46 1.52
N LEU A 66 -10.73 9.16 1.36
CA LEU A 66 -11.05 8.28 2.50
C LEU A 66 -9.86 8.03 3.43
N TYR A 67 -8.63 8.28 2.95
CA TYR A 67 -7.39 7.97 3.66
C TYR A 67 -6.55 9.24 3.91
N PRO A 68 -7.05 10.21 4.70
CA PRO A 68 -6.33 11.48 4.92
C PRO A 68 -4.98 11.30 5.62
N ASN A 69 -4.79 10.18 6.34
CA ASN A 69 -3.52 9.81 6.99
C ASN A 69 -2.70 8.79 6.18
N GLY A 70 -3.09 8.56 4.92
CA GLY A 70 -2.53 7.56 4.01
C GLY A 70 -2.98 6.13 4.32
N ALA A 71 -2.74 5.25 3.36
CA ALA A 71 -3.09 3.84 3.42
C ALA A 71 -2.03 2.98 2.71
N ILE A 72 -2.07 1.67 2.97
CA ILE A 72 -1.40 0.66 2.16
C ILE A 72 -2.38 0.23 1.08
N LEU A 73 -2.04 0.50 -0.17
CA LEU A 73 -2.80 0.06 -1.35
C LEU A 73 -2.08 -1.14 -1.96
N ASP A 74 -2.67 -2.33 -1.83
CA ASP A 74 -2.11 -3.55 -2.40
C ASP A 74 -2.66 -3.78 -3.81
N GLU A 75 -1.84 -4.41 -4.66
CA GLU A 75 -2.15 -4.68 -6.07
C GLU A 75 -2.56 -3.42 -6.86
N VAL A 76 -1.99 -2.26 -6.52
CA VAL A 76 -2.33 -0.93 -7.08
C VAL A 76 -2.18 -0.83 -8.60
N GLN A 77 -1.35 -1.66 -9.24
CA GLN A 77 -1.28 -1.81 -10.69
C GLN A 77 -2.62 -2.16 -11.36
N ARG A 78 -3.61 -2.66 -10.61
CA ARG A 78 -4.97 -2.95 -11.08
C ARG A 78 -5.79 -1.68 -11.39
N VAL A 79 -5.37 -0.53 -10.86
CA VAL A 79 -6.00 0.79 -11.03
C VAL A 79 -4.94 1.81 -11.45
N PRO A 80 -4.54 1.84 -12.73
CA PRO A 80 -3.50 2.74 -13.22
C PRO A 80 -3.81 4.23 -13.04
N THR A 81 -5.08 4.61 -12.89
CA THR A 81 -5.53 6.00 -12.67
C THR A 81 -5.13 6.57 -11.31
N LEU A 82 -4.63 5.74 -10.38
CA LEU A 82 -4.04 6.19 -9.12
C LEU A 82 -2.55 6.58 -9.24
N PHE A 83 -1.93 6.38 -10.40
CA PHE A 83 -0.52 6.70 -10.69
C PHE A 83 -0.36 7.89 -11.63
#